data_AF-A0ABD7GNJ8-F1
#
_entry.id   AF-A0ABD7GNJ8-F1
#
_cell.length_a   1.000
_cell.length_b   1.000
_cell.length_c   1.000
_cell.angle_alpha   90.00
_cell.angle_beta   90.00
_cell.angle_gamma   90.00
#
_symmetry.space_group_name_H-M   'P 1'
#
loop_
_entity.id
_entity.type
_entity.pdbx_description
1 polymer ?
#
loop_
_entity_poly.entity_id
_entity_poly.type
_entity_poly.pdbx_seq_one_letter_code
_entity_poly.pdbx_strand_id
1 'polypeptide(L)' 'PGARQWRRYLSENAHKAGADIEVLEHALRLVADKR' A
#
# COMPACT_ATOMS: atom_id res chain seq x y z
N PRO A 1 1.87 10.93 -9.29
CA PRO A 1 2.28 10.67 -7.89
C PRO A 1 1.17 9.91 -7.11
N GLY A 2 1.48 9.06 -6.14
CA GLY A 2 0.51 8.27 -5.35
C GLY A 2 0.16 6.88 -5.90
N ALA A 3 -0.62 6.78 -7.00
CA ALA A 3 -1.15 5.49 -7.49
C ALA A 3 -0.06 4.46 -7.88
N ARG A 4 1.11 4.92 -8.36
CA ARG A 4 2.27 4.05 -8.62
C ARG A 4 2.87 3.52 -7.32
N GLN A 5 2.97 4.36 -6.29
CA GLN A 5 3.54 3.97 -4.99
C GLN A 5 2.63 2.99 -4.27
N TRP A 6 1.31 3.19 -4.31
CA TRP A 6 0.32 2.21 -3.83
C TRP A 6 0.57 0.84 -4.46
N ARG A 7 0.52 0.75 -5.79
CA ARG A 7 0.62 -0.56 -6.48
C ARG A 7 1.93 -1.27 -6.15
N ARG A 8 3.05 -0.53 -6.15
CA ARG A 8 4.35 -1.07 -5.77
C ARG A 8 4.34 -1.63 -4.35
N TYR A 9 3.83 -0.88 -3.38
CA TYR A 9 3.79 -1.30 -1.98
C TYR A 9 2.97 -2.58 -1.78
N LEU A 10 1.82 -2.69 -2.45
CA LEU A 10 1.01 -3.92 -2.39
C LEU A 10 1.72 -5.10 -3.05
N SER A 11 2.30 -4.92 -4.23
CA SER A 11 3.05 -5.98 -4.91
C SER A 11 4.21 -6.49 -4.07
N GLU A 12 4.88 -5.61 -3.33
CA GLU A 12 6.02 -5.96 -2.48
C GLU A 12 5.62 -6.63 -1.15
N ASN A 13 4.43 -6.39 -0.61
CA ASN A 13 4.10 -6.77 0.78
C ASN A 13 2.88 -7.68 0.94
N ALA A 14 1.87 -7.61 0.05
CA ALA A 14 0.61 -8.32 0.24
C ALA A 14 0.70 -9.85 0.10
N HIS A 15 1.76 -10.36 -0.52
CA HIS A 15 1.97 -11.79 -0.73
C HIS A 15 2.88 -12.45 0.33
N LYS A 16 3.42 -11.66 1.27
CA LYS A 16 4.32 -12.18 2.30
C LYS A 16 3.52 -12.95 3.36
N ALA A 17 4.14 -13.97 3.94
CA ALA A 17 3.56 -14.66 5.10
C ALA A 17 3.34 -13.66 6.24
N GLY A 18 2.16 -13.70 6.86
CA GLY A 18 1.78 -12.75 7.91
C GLY A 18 1.34 -11.38 7.43
N ALA A 19 1.13 -11.19 6.11
CA ALA A 19 0.45 -9.99 5.62
C ALA A 19 -1.00 -9.94 6.12
N ASP A 20 -1.40 -8.79 6.65
CA ASP A 20 -2.75 -8.50 7.16
C ASP A 20 -3.18 -7.09 6.74
N ILE A 21 -4.33 -6.63 7.25
CA ILE A 21 -4.97 -5.36 6.91
C ILE A 21 -4.06 -4.13 7.05
N GLU A 22 -3.08 -4.16 7.96
CA GLU A 22 -2.08 -3.10 8.12
C GLU A 22 -1.34 -2.77 6.80
N VAL A 23 -1.08 -3.78 5.96
CA VAL A 23 -0.44 -3.59 4.64
C VAL A 23 -1.30 -2.68 3.75
N LEU A 24 -2.63 -2.83 3.81
CA LEU A 24 -3.55 -2.00 3.05
C LEU A 24 -3.62 -0.58 3.63
N GLU A 25 -3.65 -0.44 4.96
CA GLU A 25 -3.65 0.87 5.63
C GLU A 25 -2.39 1.68 5.27
N HIS A 26 -1.23 1.03 5.28
CA HIS A 26 0.03 1.65 4.84
C HIS A 26 -0.01 2.04 3.36
N ALA A 27 -0.54 1.17 2.47
CA ALA A 27 -0.69 1.49 1.06
C ALA A 27 -1.62 2.69 0.82
N LEU A 28 -2.70 2.82 1.61
CA LEU A 28 -3.66 3.92 1.52
C LEU A 28 -3.01 5.27 1.84
N ARG A 29 -2.11 5.32 2.84
CA ARG A 29 -1.38 6.55 3.21
C ARG A 29 -0.54 7.10 2.05
N LEU A 30 -0.09 6.24 1.13
CA LEU A 30 0.67 6.65 -0.06
C LEU A 30 -0.17 7.41 -1.11
N VAL A 31 -1.50 7.45 -0.96
CA VAL A 31 -2.40 8.21 -1.85
C VAL A 31 -3.34 9.18 -1.13
N ALA A 32 -3.40 9.15 0.20
CA ALA A 32 -4.35 9.93 0.98
C ALA A 32 -4.14 11.45 0.86
N ASP A 33 -2.92 11.91 0.57
CA ASP A 33 -2.57 13.33 0.41
C ASP A 33 -2.89 13.90 -1.00
N LYS A 34 -4.05 13.56 -1.54
CA LYS A 34 -4.50 14.02 -2.88
C LYS A 34 -5.79 14.82 -2.87
N ARG A 35 -6.10 15.51 -1.77
CA ARG A 35 -7.13 16.53 -1.77
C ARG A 35 -6.51 17.91 -1.94
#